data_AF-A0A376L6C5-F1
#
_entry.id   AF-A0A376L6C5-F1
#
_cell.length_a   1.000
_cell.length_b   1.000
_cell.length_c   1.000
_cell.angle_alpha   90.00
_cell.angle_beta   90.00
_cell.angle_gamma   90.00
#
_symmetry.space_group_name_H-M   'P 1'
#
loop_
_entity.id
_entity.type
_entity.pdbx_description
1 polymer ?
#
loop_
_entity_poly.entity_id
_entity_poly.type
_entity_poly.pdbx_seq_one_letter_code
_entity_poly.pdbx_strand_id
1 'polypeptide(L)'
;MQRGVLIVPVNTLMQRVCPHSFLHGHALVMKKGQRLSRDALRTQLDSAGYRHVDQVMEHGEYATRGALLDLFPMGSELPYRLDFF
;
A
#
# COMPACT_ATOMS: atom_id res chain seq x y z
N MET A 1 -18.43 -2.32 1.06
CA MET A 1 -18.32 -2.33 -0.42
C MET A 1 -19.60 -1.73 -0.97
N GLN A 2 -19.50 -0.63 -1.72
CA GLN A 2 -20.64 -0.10 -2.48
C GLN A 2 -20.82 -0.94 -3.74
N ARG A 3 -22.08 -1.23 -4.11
CA ARG A 3 -22.41 -1.89 -5.38
C ARG A 3 -22.35 -0.85 -6.49
N GLY A 4 -21.75 -1.20 -7.63
CA GLY A 4 -21.63 -0.31 -8.78
C GLY A 4 -21.60 -1.09 -10.10
N VAL A 5 -21.81 -0.38 -11.20
CA VAL A 5 -21.69 -0.90 -12.57
C VAL A 5 -20.48 -0.26 -13.22
N LEU A 6 -19.59 -1.06 -13.81
CA LEU A 6 -18.41 -0.60 -14.54
C LEU A 6 -18.68 -0.66 -16.04
N ILE A 7 -18.64 0.49 -16.72
CA ILE A 7 -18.78 0.59 -18.18
C ILE A 7 -17.39 0.87 -18.76
N VAL A 8 -16.85 -0.08 -19.52
CA VAL A 8 -15.54 0.04 -20.19
C VAL A 8 -15.61 -0.55 -21.59
N PRO A 9 -14.86 -0.02 -22.57
CA PRO A 9 -14.80 -0.61 -23.90
C PRO A 9 -14.04 -1.96 -23.91
N VAL A 10 -14.31 -2.78 -24.93
CA VAL A 10 -13.79 -4.16 -25.03
C VAL A 10 -12.26 -4.22 -25.04
N ASN A 11 -11.60 -3.22 -25.62
CA ASN A 11 -10.15 -3.12 -25.66
C ASN A 11 -9.55 -2.95 -24.25
N THR A 12 -10.17 -2.16 -23.37
CA THR A 12 -9.75 -2.00 -21.97
C THR A 12 -9.98 -3.28 -21.17
N LEU A 13 -11.07 -3.98 -21.41
CA LEU A 13 -11.36 -5.27 -20.75
C LEU A 13 -10.33 -6.35 -21.09
N MET A 14 -9.80 -6.32 -22.32
CA MET A 14 -8.79 -7.28 -22.79
C MET A 14 -7.36 -6.95 -22.32
N GLN A 15 -7.13 -5.81 -21.65
CA GLN A 15 -5.82 -5.50 -21.10
C GLN A 15 -5.42 -6.51 -20.03
N ARG A 16 -4.17 -6.98 -20.10
CA ARG A 16 -3.61 -7.83 -19.04
C ARG A 16 -3.41 -6.99 -17.79
N VAL A 17 -4.19 -7.32 -16.77
CA VAL A 17 -4.03 -6.78 -15.42
C VAL A 17 -3.25 -7.77 -14.56
N CYS A 18 -2.61 -7.26 -13.51
CA CYS A 18 -1.97 -8.10 -12.51
C CYS A 18 -3.00 -9.06 -11.87
N PRO A 19 -2.63 -10.32 -11.61
CA PRO A 19 -3.54 -11.29 -11.01
C PRO A 19 -3.94 -10.83 -9.60
N HIS A 20 -5.16 -11.18 -9.19
CA HIS A 20 -5.72 -10.76 -7.90
C HIS A 20 -4.85 -11.18 -6.69
N SER A 21 -4.17 -12.32 -6.80
CA SER A 21 -3.22 -12.81 -5.80
C SER A 21 -2.01 -11.88 -5.61
N PHE A 22 -1.55 -11.23 -6.69
CA PHE A 22 -0.50 -10.22 -6.63
C PHE A 22 -0.98 -9.01 -5.84
N LEU A 23 -2.18 -8.51 -6.12
CA LEU A 23 -2.77 -7.39 -5.37
C LEU A 23 -2.95 -7.73 -3.89
N HIS A 24 -3.42 -8.93 -3.54
CA HIS A 24 -3.59 -9.33 -2.14
C HIS A 24 -2.27 -9.48 -1.38
N GLY A 25 -1.21 -9.95 -2.03
CA GLY A 25 0.12 -10.06 -1.42
C GLY A 25 0.79 -8.71 -1.16
N HIS A 26 0.43 -7.70 -1.94
CA HIS A 26 1.05 -6.37 -1.90
C HIS A 26 0.12 -5.27 -1.36
N ALA A 27 -1.13 -5.61 -1.03
CA ALA A 27 -2.06 -4.72 -0.36
C ALA A 27 -1.73 -4.61 1.12
N LEU A 28 -1.54 -3.39 1.59
CA LEU A 28 -1.29 -3.13 2.99
C LEU A 28 -2.60 -3.06 3.77
N VAL A 29 -2.97 -4.18 4.41
CA VAL A 29 -4.13 -4.24 5.30
C VAL A 29 -3.67 -4.19 6.75
N MET A 30 -4.00 -3.09 7.44
CA MET A 30 -3.62 -2.87 8.83
C MET A 30 -4.85 -2.50 9.67
N LYS A 31 -4.84 -2.93 10.94
CA LYS A 31 -5.84 -2.52 11.93
C LYS A 31 -5.16 -1.87 13.13
N LYS A 32 -5.80 -0.85 13.72
CA LYS A 32 -5.34 -0.26 14.98
C LYS A 32 -5.24 -1.35 16.06
N GLY A 33 -4.14 -1.37 16.83
CA GLY A 33 -3.87 -2.37 17.85
C GLY A 33 -3.30 -3.70 17.34
N GLN A 34 -3.03 -3.82 16.05
CA GLN A 34 -2.34 -4.99 15.49
C GLN A 34 -0.88 -5.00 15.93
N ARG A 35 -0.41 -6.13 16.46
CA ARG A 35 1.00 -6.33 16.81
C ARG A 35 1.80 -6.60 15.54
N LEU A 36 2.47 -5.58 15.04
CA LEU A 36 3.18 -5.61 13.76
C LEU A 36 4.67 -5.35 14.01
N SER A 37 5.54 -6.22 13.48
CA SER A 37 6.98 -5.98 13.50
C SER A 37 7.33 -4.96 12.42
N ARG A 38 8.06 -3.92 12.80
CA ARG A 38 8.53 -2.89 11.87
C ARG A 38 9.41 -3.46 10.76
N ASP A 39 10.30 -4.40 11.09
CA ASP A 39 11.22 -4.99 10.11
C ASP A 39 10.49 -5.91 9.13
N ALA A 40 9.47 -6.63 9.62
CA ALA A 40 8.59 -7.41 8.75
C ALA A 40 7.80 -6.49 7.80
N LEU A 41 7.28 -5.38 8.31
CA LEU A 41 6.57 -4.40 7.50
C LEU A 41 7.46 -3.76 6.45
N ARG A 42 8.70 -3.42 6.79
CA ARG A 42 9.67 -2.88 5.84
C ARG A 42 9.93 -3.86 4.70
N THR A 43 10.21 -5.11 5.03
CA THR A 43 10.43 -6.18 4.05
C THR A 43 9.21 -6.37 3.15
N GLN A 44 8.01 -6.30 3.72
CA GLN A 44 6.76 -6.41 2.97
C GLN A 44 6.58 -5.23 2.00
N LEU A 45 6.83 -4.00 2.45
CA LEU A 45 6.76 -2.79 1.62
C LEU A 45 7.78 -2.83 0.48
N ASP A 46 9.03 -3.23 0.77
CA ASP A 46 10.08 -3.44 -0.23
C ASP A 46 9.64 -4.46 -1.29
N SER A 47 9.08 -5.60 -0.86
CA SER A 47 8.58 -6.65 -1.76
C SER A 47 7.36 -6.21 -2.58
N ALA A 48 6.59 -5.23 -2.08
CA ALA A 48 5.46 -4.62 -2.76
C ALA A 48 5.85 -3.50 -3.73
N GLY A 49 7.15 -3.20 -3.86
CA GLY A 49 7.66 -2.17 -4.75
C GLY A 49 7.52 -0.75 -4.20
N TYR A 50 7.31 -0.60 -2.88
CA TYR A 50 7.40 0.71 -2.26
C TYR A 50 8.86 1.18 -2.19
N ARG A 51 9.06 2.49 -2.28
CA ARG A 51 10.38 3.11 -2.24
C ARG A 51 10.66 3.67 -0.85
N HIS A 52 11.81 3.30 -0.29
CA HIS A 52 12.31 3.92 0.93
C HIS A 52 12.87 5.32 0.62
N VAL A 53 12.36 6.33 1.30
CA VAL A 53 12.74 7.74 1.14
C VAL A 53 12.85 8.43 2.50
N ASP A 54 13.55 9.56 2.56
CA ASP A 54 13.66 10.34 3.79
C ASP A 54 12.37 11.11 4.12
N GLN A 55 11.61 11.47 3.10
CA GLN A 55 10.34 12.18 3.20
C GLN A 55 9.37 11.66 2.14
N VAL A 56 8.18 11.24 2.60
CA VAL A 56 7.09 10.74 1.75
C VAL A 56 6.39 11.91 1.07
N MET A 57 6.39 11.91 -0.25
CA MET A 57 5.76 12.95 -1.09
C MET A 57 4.71 12.36 -2.02
N GLU A 58 4.92 11.14 -2.52
CA GLU A 58 4.08 10.50 -3.53
C GLU A 58 3.61 9.11 -3.12
N HIS A 59 2.56 8.62 -3.79
CA HIS A 59 2.08 7.25 -3.64
C HIS A 59 3.18 6.23 -3.92
N GLY A 60 3.24 5.18 -3.10
CA GLY A 60 4.28 4.16 -3.22
C GLY A 60 5.57 4.50 -2.48
N GLU A 61 5.62 5.59 -1.72
CA GLU A 61 6.76 5.94 -0.88
C GLU A 61 6.52 5.62 0.60
N TYR A 62 7.60 5.29 1.32
CA TYR A 62 7.58 5.18 2.77
C TYR A 62 8.88 5.68 3.40
N ALA A 63 8.79 6.20 4.63
CA ALA A 63 9.91 6.69 5.42
C ALA A 63 9.86 6.12 6.84
N THR A 64 11.02 5.83 7.40
CA THR A 64 11.17 5.27 8.76
C THR A 64 11.93 6.24 9.66
N ARG A 65 11.34 6.63 10.79
CA ARG A 65 11.96 7.55 11.75
C ARG A 65 11.80 7.01 13.17
N GLY A 66 12.75 6.18 13.61
CA GLY A 66 12.68 5.54 14.92
C GLY A 66 11.42 4.69 15.06
N ALA A 67 10.54 5.04 15.99
CA ALA A 67 9.26 4.35 16.23
C ALA A 67 8.14 4.72 15.23
N LEU A 68 8.39 5.67 14.33
CA LEU A 68 7.40 6.12 13.34
C LEU A 68 7.68 5.52 11.96
N LEU A 69 6.60 5.17 11.26
CA LEU A 69 6.63 4.83 9.83
C LEU A 69 5.59 5.66 9.09
N ASP A 70 6.07 6.50 8.18
CA ASP A 70 5.23 7.25 7.26
C ASP A 70 5.12 6.46 5.96
N LEU A 71 3.93 6.35 5.38
CA LEU A 71 3.75 5.72 4.08
C LEU A 71 2.62 6.39 3.29
N PHE A 72 2.68 6.35 1.97
CA PHE A 72 1.58 6.80 1.11
C PHE A 72 1.04 5.62 0.29
N PRO A 73 -0.05 4.97 0.77
CA PRO A 73 -0.59 3.80 0.08
C PRO A 73 -1.18 4.15 -1.28
N MET A 74 -0.94 3.30 -2.27
CA MET A 74 -1.62 3.38 -3.57
C MET A 74 -3.15 3.40 -3.38
N GLY A 75 -3.82 4.44 -3.92
CA GLY A 75 -5.27 4.60 -3.85
C GLY A 75 -5.80 5.27 -2.58
N SER A 76 -4.94 5.66 -1.63
CA SER A 76 -5.33 6.57 -0.53
C SER A 76 -5.26 8.02 -1.01
N GLU A 77 -6.13 8.90 -0.53
CA GLU A 77 -6.01 10.35 -0.78
C GLU A 77 -4.95 11.01 0.12
N LEU A 78 -4.64 10.38 1.27
CA LEU A 78 -3.75 10.95 2.29
C LEU A 78 -2.65 9.94 2.70
N PRO A 79 -1.45 10.44 3.04
CA PRO A 79 -0.42 9.61 3.63
C PRO A 79 -0.77 9.20 5.06
N TYR A 80 -0.30 8.03 5.48
CA TYR A 80 -0.54 7.45 6.79
C TYR A 80 0.73 7.50 7.63
N ARG A 81 0.57 7.85 8.91
CA ARG A 81 1.61 7.75 9.93
C ARG A 81 1.26 6.63 10.89
N LEU A 82 2.12 5.63 10.96
CA LEU A 82 2.05 4.52 11.90
C LEU A 82 2.98 4.78 13.06
N ASP A 83 2.48 4.46 14.24
CA ASP A 83 3.21 4.59 15.48
C ASP A 83 3.30 3.24 16.17
N PHE A 84 4.51 2.82 16.54
CA PHE A 84 4.81 1.46 17.01
C PHE A 84 4.98 1.37 18.54
N PHE A 85 4.48 2.34 19.30
CA PHE A 85 4.48 2.32 20.78
C PHE A 85 3.65 1.19 21.38
#